data_AF-A0A286FIJ2-F1
#
_entry.id   AF-A0A286FIJ2-F1
#
_cell.length_a   1.000
_cell.length_b   1.000
_cell.length_c   1.000
_cell.angle_alpha   90.00
_cell.angle_beta   90.00
_cell.angle_gamma   90.00
#
_symmetry.space_group_name_H-M   'P 1'
#
loop_
_entity.id
_entity.type
_entity.pdbx_description
1 polymer ?
#
loop_
_entity_poly.entity_id
_entity_poly.type
_entity_poly.pdbx_seq_one_letter_code
_entity_poly.pdbx_strand_id
1 'polypeptide(L)' 'MFFPTSFPIHGSYLTAREAEVLWLGLQGLTILQISERIVRSPKTITRHRENIRTRFGLTGYHRLQLFALKIRPELEKWVK' A
#
# COMPACT_ATOMS: atom_id res chain seq x y z
N MET A 1 13.08 3.89 1.64
CA MET A 1 11.84 3.96 0.84
C MET A 1 11.46 5.41 0.65
N PHE A 2 11.42 5.86 -0.60
CA PHE A 2 11.04 7.21 -0.94
C PHE A 2 10.00 7.15 -2.06
N PHE A 3 8.72 7.10 -1.69
CA PHE A 3 7.64 7.15 -2.68
C PHE A 3 7.26 8.59 -3.02
N PRO A 4 6.94 8.89 -4.28
CA PRO A 4 6.45 10.22 -4.65
C PRO A 4 5.10 10.50 -3.97
N THR A 5 4.78 11.78 -3.80
CA THR A 5 3.51 12.24 -3.20
C THR A 5 2.30 11.71 -3.96
N SER A 6 2.41 11.59 -5.28
CA SER A 6 1.48 10.90 -6.16
C SER A 6 2.23 9.85 -6.98
N PHE A 7 1.90 8.58 -6.75
CA PHE A 7 2.50 7.42 -7.39
C PHE A 7 1.52 6.84 -8.42
N PRO A 8 1.67 7.13 -9.72
CA PRO A 8 0.69 6.76 -10.74
C PRO A 8 0.67 5.24 -10.97
N ILE A 9 -0.53 4.65 -10.91
CA ILE A 9 -0.77 3.23 -11.14
C ILE A 9 -2.07 3.06 -11.92
N HIS A 10 -2.00 2.41 -13.10
CA HIS A 10 -3.15 2.02 -13.91
C HIS A 10 -4.28 3.07 -14.03
N GLY A 11 -3.94 4.32 -14.37
CA GLY A 11 -4.93 5.40 -14.56
C GLY A 11 -5.44 6.05 -13.27
N SER A 12 -4.92 5.66 -12.11
CA SER A 12 -5.10 6.33 -10.83
C SER A 12 -3.75 6.56 -10.15
N TYR A 13 -3.72 6.84 -8.85
CA TYR A 13 -2.50 7.04 -8.09
C TYR A 13 -2.60 6.47 -6.67
N LEU A 14 -1.45 6.12 -6.08
CA LEU A 14 -1.28 5.91 -4.63
C LEU A 14 -0.61 7.14 -4.04
N THR A 15 -0.97 7.51 -2.81
CA THR A 15 -0.15 8.45 -2.04
C THR A 15 1.13 7.78 -1.55
N ALA A 16 2.14 8.55 -1.18
CA ALA A 16 3.39 8.01 -0.61
C ALA A 16 3.14 7.03 0.56
N ARG A 17 2.20 7.35 1.45
CA ARG A 17 1.85 6.50 2.60
C ARG A 17 1.06 5.25 2.20
N GLU A 18 0.16 5.36 1.22
CA GLU A 18 -0.54 4.19 0.70
C GLU A 18 0.42 3.22 0.00
N ALA A 19 1.38 3.74 -0.78
CA ALA A 19 2.42 2.94 -1.43
C ALA A 19 3.33 2.24 -0.39
N GLU A 20 3.72 2.95 0.68
CA GLU A 20 4.49 2.38 1.79
C GLU A 20 3.71 1.28 2.53
N VAL A 21 2.44 1.51 2.87
CA VAL A 21 1.57 0.50 3.50
C VAL A 21 1.41 -0.73 2.61
N LEU A 22 1.20 -0.51 1.31
CA LEU A 22 1.03 -1.59 0.34
C LEU A 22 2.32 -2.41 0.17
N TRP A 23 3.47 -1.74 0.12
CA TRP A 23 4.77 -2.40 0.05
C TRP A 23 5.05 -3.25 1.29
N LEU A 24 4.82 -2.72 2.50
CA LEU A 24 5.03 -3.48 3.73
C LEU A 24 4.06 -4.67 3.83
N GLY A 25 2.81 -4.48 3.37
CA GLY A 25 1.85 -5.58 3.26
C GLY A 25 2.30 -6.68 2.29
N LEU A 26 2.92 -6.31 1.17
CA LEU A 26 3.50 -7.26 0.20
C LEU A 26 4.63 -8.10 0.82
N GLN A 27 5.39 -7.54 1.76
CA GLN A 27 6.40 -8.26 2.53
C GLN A 27 5.81 -9.18 3.62
N GLY A 28 4.49 -9.29 3.71
CA GLY A 28 3.81 -10.15 4.68
C GLY A 28 3.60 -9.52 6.06
N LEU A 29 3.88 -8.21 6.23
CA LEU A 29 3.65 -7.57 7.53
C LEU A 29 2.15 -7.42 7.81
N THR A 30 1.77 -7.68 9.06
CA THR A 30 0.42 -7.46 9.57
C THR A 30 0.13 -5.97 9.80
N ILE A 31 -1.14 -5.62 9.99
CA ILE A 31 -1.53 -4.23 10.32
C ILE A 31 -0.77 -3.70 11.54
N LEU A 32 -0.61 -4.52 12.58
CA LEU A 32 0.09 -4.14 13.81
C LEU A 32 1.57 -3.86 13.53
N GLN A 33 2.26 -4.76 12.84
CA GLN A 33 3.66 -4.58 12.48
C GLN A 33 3.89 -3.37 11.56
N ILE A 34 2.99 -3.13 10.61
CA ILE A 34 3.04 -1.93 9.75
C ILE A 34 2.86 -0.68 10.63
N SER A 35 1.89 -0.70 11.54
CA SER A 35 1.57 0.42 12.43
C SER A 35 2.76 0.83 13.31
N GLU A 36 3.48 -0.16 13.84
CA GLU A 36 4.71 0.02 14.61
C GLU A 36 5.82 0.60 13.72
N ARG A 37 6.02 0.02 12.53
CA ARG A 37 7.12 0.40 11.64
C ARG A 37 7.02 1.82 11.08
N ILE A 38 5.82 2.29 10.75
CA ILE A 38 5.61 3.64 10.21
C ILE A 38 5.10 4.65 11.25
N VAL A 39 5.07 4.24 12.54
CA VAL A 39 4.65 5.05 13.69
C VAL A 39 3.27 5.70 13.47
N ARG A 40 2.28 4.84 13.18
CA ARG A 40 0.87 5.23 12.96
C ARG A 40 -0.06 4.27 13.67
N SER A 41 -1.29 4.70 13.93
CA SER A 41 -2.26 3.82 14.58
C SER A 41 -2.68 2.67 13.65
N PRO A 42 -2.96 1.46 14.17
CA PRO A 42 -3.53 0.36 13.40
C PRO A 42 -4.78 0.77 12.60
N LYS A 43 -5.62 1.62 13.20
CA LYS A 43 -6.82 2.19 12.56
C LYS A 43 -6.47 3.01 11.31
N THR A 44 -5.40 3.79 11.36
CA THR A 44 -4.90 4.56 10.22
C THR A 44 -4.43 3.63 9.10
N ILE A 45 -3.73 2.53 9.43
CA ILE A 45 -3.30 1.54 8.43
C ILE A 45 -4.49 0.88 7.75
N THR A 46 -5.51 0.47 8.52
CA THR A 46 -6.76 -0.08 7.98
C THR A 46 -7.42 0.89 7.02
N ARG A 47 -7.52 2.18 7.40
CA ARG A 47 -8.07 3.23 6.53
C ARG A 47 -7.28 3.41 5.24
N HIS A 48 -5.95 3.37 5.28
CA HIS A 48 -5.14 3.40 4.05
C HIS A 48 -5.46 2.22 3.14
N ARG A 49 -5.57 1.00 3.69
CA ARG A 49 -5.95 -0.20 2.92
C ARG A 49 -7.34 -0.08 2.30
N GLU A 50 -8.30 0.47 3.04
CA GLU A 50 -9.66 0.75 2.54
C GLU A 50 -9.65 1.77 1.41
N ASN A 51 -8.93 2.88 1.56
CA ASN A 51 -8.81 3.90 0.52
C ASN A 51 -8.23 3.34 -0.77
N ILE A 52 -7.17 2.51 -0.68
CA ILE A 52 -6.58 1.83 -1.84
C ILE A 52 -7.63 0.94 -2.49
N ARG A 53 -8.31 0.10 -1.72
CA ARG A 53 -9.33 -0.81 -2.26
C ARG A 53 -10.43 -0.05 -2.98
N THR A 54 -10.98 1.00 -2.37
CA THR A 54 -12.03 1.82 -2.98
C THR A 54 -11.51 2.50 -4.26
N ARG A 55 -10.31 3.06 -4.24
CA ARG A 55 -9.73 3.78 -5.39
C ARG A 55 -9.48 2.86 -6.60
N PHE A 56 -9.08 1.62 -6.35
CA PHE A 56 -8.77 0.64 -7.40
C PHE A 56 -9.87 -0.39 -7.62
N GLY A 57 -11.07 -0.21 -7.04
CA GLY A 57 -12.20 -1.13 -7.20
C GLY A 57 -11.93 -2.56 -6.70
N LEU A 58 -11.10 -2.71 -5.66
CA LEU A 58 -10.66 -4.01 -5.16
C LEU A 58 -11.65 -4.56 -4.11
N THR A 59 -12.35 -5.64 -4.47
CA THR A 59 -13.28 -6.31 -3.57
C THR A 59 -12.57 -7.33 -2.68
N GLY A 60 -12.56 -7.06 -1.36
CA GLY A 60 -11.98 -7.96 -0.35
C GLY A 60 -10.49 -7.76 -0.10
N TYR A 61 -10.02 -8.24 1.06
CA TYR A 61 -8.65 -8.02 1.53
C TYR A 61 -7.58 -8.77 0.74
N HIS A 62 -7.91 -9.94 0.18
CA HIS A 62 -6.98 -10.72 -0.65
C HIS A 62 -6.63 -10.01 -1.96
N ARG A 63 -7.59 -9.25 -2.54
CA ARG A 63 -7.36 -8.47 -3.77
C ARG A 63 -6.31 -7.39 -3.58
N LEU A 64 -6.16 -6.84 -2.37
CA LEU A 64 -5.10 -5.87 -2.08
C LEU A 64 -3.71 -6.51 -2.19
N GLN A 65 -3.55 -7.76 -1.71
CA GLN A 65 -2.29 -8.50 -1.85
C GLN A 65 -1.98 -8.85 -3.31
N LEU A 66 -2.98 -9.35 -4.05
CA LEU A 66 -2.82 -9.62 -5.48
C LEU A 66 -2.48 -8.35 -6.27
N PHE A 67 -3.10 -7.22 -5.93
CA PHE A 67 -2.78 -5.93 -6.51
C PHE A 67 -1.33 -5.52 -6.21
N ALA A 68 -0.88 -5.65 -4.96
CA ALA A 68 0.49 -5.36 -4.57
C ALA A 68 1.51 -6.23 -5.34
N LEU A 69 1.22 -7.52 -5.53
CA LEU A 69 2.04 -8.43 -6.33
C LEU A 69 2.11 -8.00 -7.80
N LYS A 70 0.97 -7.59 -8.36
CA LYS A 70 0.88 -7.13 -9.76
C LYS A 70 1.73 -5.88 -10.00
N ILE A 71 1.72 -4.93 -9.07
CA ILE A 71 2.45 -3.65 -9.21
C ILE A 71 3.83 -3.66 -8.53
N ARG A 72 4.30 -4.85 -8.11
CA ARG A 72 5.57 -5.02 -7.41
C ARG A 72 6.74 -4.41 -8.20
N PRO A 73 6.88 -4.62 -9.53
CA PRO A 73 7.98 -4.02 -10.30
C PRO A 73 7.99 -2.49 -10.24
N GLU A 74 6.82 -1.86 -10.12
CA GLU A 74 6.67 -0.42 -9.99
C GLU A 74 7.05 0.06 -8.59
N LEU A 75 6.67 -0.68 -7.54
CA LEU A 75 7.03 -0.37 -6.16
C LEU A 75 8.55 -0.47 -5.92
N GLU A 76 9.20 -1.51 -6.45
CA GLU A 76 10.64 -1.75 -6.27
C GLU A 76 11.52 -0.62 -6.79
N LYS A 77 11.04 0.18 -7.75
CA LYS A 77 11.76 1.36 -8.26
C LYS A 77 12.00 2.44 -7.21
N TRP A 78 11.20 2.46 -6.14
CA TRP A 78 11.19 3.52 -5.11
C TRP A 78 11.61 3.01 -3.72
N VAL A 79 11.89 1.72 -3.62
CA VAL A 79 12.28 1.06 -2.37
C VAL A 79 13.79 1.00 -2.17
N LYS A 80 14.56 1.06 -3.28
CA LYS A 80 16.03 1.11 -3.26
C LYS A 80 16.57 2.31 -2.49
#